data_AF-A0A1G7Q9W7-F1
#
_entry.id   AF-A0A1G7Q9W7-F1
#
_cell.length_a   1.000
_cell.length_b   1.000
_cell.length_c   1.000
_cell.angle_alpha   90.00
_cell.angle_beta   90.00
_cell.angle_gamma   90.00
#
_symmetry.space_group_name_H-M   'P 1'
#
loop_
_entity.id
_entity.type
_entity.pdbx_description
1 polymer ?
#
loop_
_entity_poly.entity_id
_entity_poly.type
_entity_poly.pdbx_seq_one_letter_code
_entity_poly.pdbx_strand_id
1 'polypeptide(L)'
;MNKLNIALKSVNKIGLFAIALVAFAAMAFTPAKSNSVAQKYGYDQANNQWVLIEGKTMDNSGNPAPGTYRCDASSETCSGLFSTPPTSGSSIPDSGTTLDGDFSLN
;
A
#
# COMPACT_ATOMS: atom_id res chain seq x y z
N MET A 1 64.25 22.24 5.76
CA MET A 1 63.83 22.32 4.35
C MET A 1 63.35 20.96 3.86
N ASN A 2 62.08 20.92 3.45
CA ASN A 2 61.47 20.12 2.38
C ASN A 2 61.57 18.58 2.41
N LYS A 3 60.71 17.93 3.22
CA LYS A 3 60.22 16.57 2.94
C LYS A 3 58.74 16.51 2.53
N LEU A 4 58.05 17.65 2.45
CA LEU A 4 56.63 17.74 2.06
C LEU A 4 56.40 17.98 0.56
N ASN A 5 57.43 18.36 -0.20
CA ASN A 5 57.26 18.78 -1.61
C ASN A 5 57.39 17.65 -2.64
N ILE A 6 57.53 16.39 -2.22
CA ILE A 6 57.76 15.26 -3.16
C ILE A 6 56.57 14.29 -3.24
N ALA A 7 55.54 14.42 -2.40
CA ALA A 7 54.38 13.52 -2.46
C ALA A 7 53.26 13.97 -3.43
N LEU A 8 53.32 15.19 -3.98
CA LEU A 8 52.23 15.78 -4.77
C LEU A 8 52.41 15.70 -6.29
N LYS A 9 53.49 15.09 -6.80
CA LYS A 9 53.78 15.07 -8.24
C LYS A 9 53.25 13.84 -8.99
N SER A 10 52.59 12.90 -8.31
CA SER A 10 52.27 11.57 -8.87
C SER A 10 50.84 11.10 -8.58
N VAL A 11 49.87 12.00 -8.54
CA VAL A 11 48.46 11.60 -8.66
C VAL A 11 47.98 12.00 -10.03
N ASN A 12 48.08 11.03 -10.94
CA ASN A 12 47.58 11.06 -12.30
C ASN A 12 46.09 11.44 -12.26
N LYS A 13 45.70 12.50 -12.98
CA LYS A 13 44.36 13.14 -12.96
C LYS A 13 43.18 12.22 -13.33
N ILE A 14 43.46 10.97 -13.67
CA ILE A 14 42.51 9.95 -14.09
C ILE A 14 41.81 9.29 -12.88
N GLY A 15 42.43 9.31 -11.69
CA GLY A 15 41.84 8.71 -10.48
C GLY A 15 40.63 9.47 -9.90
N LEU A 16 40.48 10.76 -10.22
CA LEU A 16 39.40 11.58 -9.66
C LEU A 16 38.04 11.33 -10.33
N PHE A 17 38.01 10.77 -11.55
CA PHE A 17 36.77 10.50 -12.27
C PHE A 17 36.09 9.18 -11.87
N ALA A 18 36.81 8.24 -11.26
CA ALA A 18 36.28 6.94 -10.89
C ALA A 18 35.34 6.98 -9.67
N ILE A 19 35.48 7.99 -8.80
CA ILE A 19 34.72 8.07 -7.54
C ILE A 19 33.33 8.70 -7.77
N ALA A 20 33.15 9.50 -8.81
CA ALA A 20 31.86 10.13 -9.12
C ALA A 20 30.83 9.15 -9.72
N LEU A 21 31.27 8.07 -10.38
CA LEU A 21 30.36 7.12 -11.06
C LEU A 21 29.65 6.17 -10.07
N VAL A 22 30.26 5.90 -8.92
CA VAL A 22 29.72 4.94 -7.92
C VAL A 22 28.63 5.57 -7.05
N ALA A 23 28.60 6.91 -6.93
CA ALA A 23 27.62 7.61 -6.10
C ALA A 23 26.22 7.72 -6.74
N PHE A 24 26.10 7.62 -8.07
CA PHE A 24 24.80 7.70 -8.76
C PHE A 24 24.09 6.35 -8.90
N ALA A 25 24.78 5.22 -8.78
CA ALA A 25 24.18 3.90 -8.93
C ALA A 25 23.39 3.43 -7.69
N ALA A 26 23.68 4.00 -6.51
CA ALA A 26 23.02 3.60 -5.26
C ALA A 26 21.62 4.21 -5.06
N MET A 27 21.25 5.25 -5.82
CA MET A 27 19.93 5.88 -5.71
C MET A 27 18.89 5.34 -6.71
N ALA A 28 19.27 4.40 -7.58
CA ALA A 28 18.37 3.85 -8.62
C ALA A 28 17.48 2.71 -8.12
N PHE A 29 17.68 2.22 -6.89
CA PHE A 29 16.88 1.16 -6.28
C PHE A 29 16.21 1.64 -4.99
N THR A 30 15.66 2.85 -4.99
CA THR A 30 14.51 3.10 -4.11
C THR A 30 13.32 2.41 -4.79
N PRO A 31 12.78 1.31 -4.24
CA PRO A 31 11.51 0.81 -4.73
C PRO A 31 10.52 1.97 -4.64
N ALA A 32 9.95 2.35 -5.78
CA ALA A 32 8.88 3.33 -5.80
C ALA A 32 7.86 2.89 -4.76
N LYS A 33 7.64 3.72 -3.74
CA LYS A 33 6.60 3.52 -2.75
C LYS A 33 5.32 3.45 -3.58
N SER A 34 4.82 2.24 -3.84
CA SER A 34 3.55 2.07 -4.52
C SER A 34 2.55 2.77 -3.64
N ASN A 35 2.08 3.94 -4.05
CA ASN A 35 0.91 4.57 -3.48
C ASN A 35 -0.28 3.71 -3.90
N SER A 36 -0.36 2.51 -3.31
CA SER A 36 -1.51 1.65 -3.43
C SER A 36 -2.66 2.44 -2.83
N VAL A 37 -3.59 2.87 -3.67
CA VAL A 37 -4.83 3.49 -3.22
C VAL A 37 -5.56 2.43 -2.41
N ALA A 38 -5.90 2.73 -1.16
CA ALA A 38 -6.60 1.77 -0.31
C ALA A 38 -7.92 1.35 -0.96
N GLN A 39 -8.13 0.05 -1.09
CA GLN A 39 -9.29 -0.52 -1.77
C GLN A 39 -10.35 -0.92 -0.74
N LYS A 40 -11.62 -0.82 -1.13
CA LYS A 40 -12.75 -1.15 -0.23
C LYS A 40 -13.19 -2.60 -0.39
N TYR A 41 -13.26 -3.31 0.73
CA TYR A 41 -13.73 -4.69 0.80
C TYR A 41 -14.93 -4.80 1.75
N GLY A 42 -15.89 -5.66 1.40
CA GLY A 42 -16.94 -6.15 2.28
C GLY A 42 -16.54 -7.50 2.87
N TYR A 43 -16.93 -7.78 4.11
CA TYR A 43 -16.63 -9.04 4.77
C TYR A 43 -17.80 -9.99 4.62
N ASP A 44 -17.65 -11.05 3.83
CA ASP A 44 -18.65 -12.11 3.66
C ASP A 44 -18.53 -13.10 4.84
N GLN A 45 -19.40 -12.92 5.84
CA GLN A 45 -19.45 -13.75 7.05
C GLN A 45 -19.76 -15.22 6.74
N ALA A 46 -20.58 -15.49 5.72
CA ALA A 46 -20.99 -16.85 5.40
C ALA A 46 -19.81 -17.71 4.91
N ASN A 47 -18.87 -17.09 4.18
CA ASN A 47 -17.70 -17.76 3.64
C ASN A 47 -16.38 -17.39 4.34
N ASN A 48 -16.42 -16.52 5.35
CA ASN A 48 -15.26 -15.99 6.08
C ASN A 48 -14.18 -15.42 5.14
N GLN A 49 -14.57 -14.51 4.25
CA GLN A 49 -13.68 -13.93 3.23
C GLN A 49 -13.95 -12.46 2.97
N TRP A 50 -12.93 -11.74 2.50
CA TRP A 50 -13.08 -10.36 2.05
C TRP A 50 -13.38 -10.30 0.56
N VAL A 51 -14.44 -9.58 0.20
CA VAL A 51 -14.91 -9.41 -1.18
C VAL A 51 -14.68 -7.98 -1.61
N LEU A 52 -14.02 -7.79 -2.76
CA LEU A 52 -13.78 -6.46 -3.31
C LEU A 52 -15.12 -5.81 -3.70
N ILE A 53 -15.41 -4.63 -3.14
CA ILE A 53 -16.63 -3.86 -3.40
C ILE A 53 -16.33 -2.49 -4.00
N GLU A 54 -15.16 -2.33 -4.59
CA GLU A 54 -14.76 -1.11 -5.27
C GLU A 54 -15.71 -0.78 -6.42
N GLY A 55 -16.14 0.49 -6.49
CA GLY A 55 -17.14 0.95 -7.44
C GLY A 55 -18.60 0.65 -7.06
N LYS A 56 -18.85 -0.11 -5.99
CA LYS A 56 -20.21 -0.30 -5.45
C LYS A 56 -20.57 0.80 -4.46
N THR A 57 -21.80 1.28 -4.53
CA THR A 57 -22.36 2.21 -3.54
C THR A 57 -23.10 1.47 -2.45
N MET A 58 -23.04 2.02 -1.23
CA MET A 58 -23.83 1.50 -0.11
C MET A 58 -25.29 1.92 -0.28
N ASP A 59 -26.22 0.99 -0.08
CA ASP A 59 -27.66 1.27 -0.14
C ASP A 59 -28.41 0.50 0.94
N ASN A 60 -28.47 1.07 2.15
CA ASN A 60 -29.19 0.50 3.28
C ASN A 60 -30.71 0.81 3.24
N SER A 61 -31.28 1.14 2.08
CA SER A 61 -32.72 1.33 1.95
C SER A 61 -33.47 -0.01 2.04
N GLY A 62 -34.79 0.05 2.25
CA GLY A 62 -35.64 -1.13 2.29
C GLY A 62 -35.71 -1.90 0.97
N ASN A 63 -35.33 -1.28 -0.15
CA ASN A 63 -35.32 -1.88 -1.48
C ASN A 63 -34.04 -1.44 -2.22
N PRO A 64 -32.89 -2.07 -1.92
CA PRO A 64 -31.60 -1.67 -2.48
C PRO A 64 -31.57 -1.77 -4.00
N ALA A 65 -30.88 -0.84 -4.65
CA ALA A 65 -30.66 -0.90 -6.09
C ALA A 65 -29.73 -2.06 -6.46
N PRO A 66 -29.87 -2.67 -7.66
CA PRO A 66 -28.93 -3.70 -8.12
C PRO A 66 -27.50 -3.17 -8.21
N GLY A 67 -26.53 -4.01 -7.86
CA GLY A 67 -25.10 -3.66 -7.90
C GLY A 67 -24.60 -2.89 -6.68
N THR A 68 -25.45 -2.63 -5.68
CA THR A 68 -25.08 -2.00 -4.42
C THR A 68 -24.61 -3.03 -3.37
N TYR A 69 -24.15 -2.54 -2.23
CA TYR A 69 -23.96 -3.38 -1.04
C TYR A 69 -24.67 -2.78 0.16
N ARG A 70 -24.91 -3.63 1.16
CA ARG A 70 -25.58 -3.29 2.40
C ARG A 70 -24.75 -3.69 3.60
N CYS A 71 -24.94 -2.91 4.66
CA CYS A 71 -24.44 -3.19 6.00
C CYS A 71 -25.63 -3.10 6.95
N ASP A 72 -26.24 -4.25 7.22
CA ASP A 72 -27.39 -4.34 8.12
C ASP A 72 -26.90 -4.21 9.57
N ALA A 73 -27.61 -3.45 10.41
CA ALA A 73 -27.12 -3.03 11.72
C ALA A 73 -26.80 -4.25 12.63
N SER A 74 -25.52 -4.55 12.78
CA SER A 74 -24.96 -5.61 13.62
C SER A 74 -23.65 -5.12 14.27
N SER A 75 -23.09 -5.88 15.21
CA SER A 75 -21.81 -5.58 15.87
C SER A 75 -20.59 -6.18 15.16
N GLU A 76 -20.79 -6.78 13.98
CA GLU A 76 -19.71 -7.38 13.19
C GLU A 76 -19.11 -6.38 12.20
N THR A 77 -17.98 -6.70 11.58
CA THR A 77 -17.42 -5.83 10.54
C THR A 77 -18.11 -6.11 9.21
N CYS A 78 -18.78 -5.10 8.64
CA CYS A 78 -19.40 -5.19 7.32
C CYS A 78 -18.38 -4.89 6.20
N SER A 79 -17.63 -3.81 6.35
CA SER A 79 -16.68 -3.37 5.32
C SER A 79 -15.48 -2.66 5.93
N GLY A 80 -14.39 -2.55 5.16
CA GLY A 80 -13.18 -1.84 5.56
C GLY A 80 -12.32 -1.49 4.36
N LEU A 81 -11.34 -0.60 4.55
CA LEU A 81 -10.32 -0.30 3.56
C LEU A 81 -9.07 -1.16 3.79
N PHE A 82 -8.41 -1.53 2.71
CA PHE A 82 -7.17 -2.28 2.72
C PHE A 82 -6.13 -1.57 1.84
N SER A 83 -5.07 -1.07 2.45
CA SER A 83 -3.91 -0.53 1.72
C SER A 83 -3.14 -1.63 0.98
N THR A 84 -3.21 -2.87 1.49
CA THR A 84 -2.71 -4.09 0.85
C THR A 84 -3.86 -5.10 0.75
N PRO A 85 -4.13 -5.70 -0.43
CA PRO A 85 -5.22 -6.65 -0.58
C PRO A 85 -5.21 -7.75 0.48
N PRO A 86 -6.36 -8.07 1.09
CA PRO A 86 -6.47 -9.13 2.08
C PRO A 86 -6.14 -10.49 1.45
N THR A 87 -5.44 -11.33 2.19
CA THR A 87 -5.04 -12.68 1.73
C THR A 87 -5.94 -13.79 2.29
N SER A 88 -6.73 -13.47 3.32
CA SER A 88 -7.65 -14.39 4.01
C SER A 88 -8.73 -13.60 4.77
N GLY A 89 -9.79 -14.27 5.23
CA GLY A 89 -10.85 -13.64 6.06
C GLY A 89 -10.34 -13.02 7.35
N SER A 90 -9.26 -13.55 7.94
CA SER A 90 -8.65 -13.00 9.15
C SER A 90 -7.78 -11.75 8.90
N SER A 91 -7.69 -11.28 7.65
CA SER A 91 -6.98 -10.03 7.35
C SER A 91 -7.67 -8.85 8.04
N ILE A 92 -6.87 -7.97 8.62
CA ILE A 92 -7.37 -6.84 9.41
C ILE A 92 -7.40 -5.60 8.50
N PRO A 93 -8.54 -4.90 8.36
CA PRO A 93 -8.61 -3.65 7.62
C PRO A 93 -7.75 -2.55 8.23
N ASP A 94 -7.53 -1.50 7.45
CA ASP A 94 -6.85 -0.29 7.90
C ASP A 94 -7.60 0.34 9.09
N SER A 95 -6.88 0.76 10.12
CA SER A 95 -7.46 1.27 11.36
C SER A 95 -8.42 2.44 11.13
N GLY A 96 -9.60 2.39 11.76
CA GLY A 96 -10.61 3.45 11.68
C GLY A 96 -11.37 3.49 10.36
N THR A 97 -11.22 2.49 9.49
CA THR A 97 -11.91 2.40 8.20
C THR A 97 -13.05 1.39 8.19
N THR A 98 -13.23 0.65 9.29
CA THR A 98 -14.26 -0.36 9.42
C THR A 98 -15.63 0.28 9.57
N LEU A 99 -16.62 -0.33 8.92
CA LEU A 99 -18.03 -0.06 9.14
C LEU A 99 -18.67 -1.30 9.74
N ASP A 100 -19.39 -1.12 10.84
CA ASP A 100 -20.07 -2.22 11.51
C ASP A 100 -21.35 -2.62 10.76
N GLY A 101 -21.68 -3.90 10.79
CA GLY A 101 -22.87 -4.50 10.20
C GLY A 101 -22.65 -5.86 9.54
N ASP A 102 -23.75 -6.45 9.08
CA ASP A 102 -23.74 -7.67 8.28
C ASP A 102 -23.71 -7.31 6.80
N PHE A 103 -22.77 -7.91 6.07
CA PHE A 103 -22.55 -7.61 4.67
C PHE A 103 -23.51 -8.37 3.78
N SER A 104 -24.15 -7.68 2.84
CA SER A 104 -24.87 -8.32 1.74
C SER A 104 -24.67 -7.59 0.41
N LEU A 105 -24.61 -8.37 -0.66
CA LEU A 105 -24.53 -7.88 -2.04
C LEU A 105 -25.90 -7.99 -2.70
N ASN A 106 -26.27 -6.94 -3.44
CA ASN A 106 -27.49 -6.87 -4.22
C ASN A 106 -27.19 -6.65 -5.71
#